data_AF-A0AAW4YCL6-F1
#
_entry.id   AF-A0AAW4YCL6-F1
#
_cell.length_a   1.000
_cell.length_b   1.000
_cell.length_c   1.000
_cell.angle_alpha   90.00
_cell.angle_beta   90.00
_cell.angle_gamma   90.00
#
_symmetry.space_group_name_H-M   'P 1'
#
loop_
_entity.id
_entity.type
_entity.pdbx_description
1 polymer ?
#
loop_
_entity_poly.entity_id
_entity_poly.type
_entity_poly.pdbx_seq_one_letter_code
_entity_poly.pdbx_strand_id
1 'polypeptide(L)'
;PNTAAIILEPIQGEGGVNIPPKGYIQAVRQLCDKHQILLIADEIQVGLGRTGKWFAMEWEQVVPDIYILGKALGGGLYPVSAVLANNDVMRVLTPGTHGSTFG
;
A
#
# COMPACT_ATOMS: atom_id res chain seq x y z
N PRO A 1 -7.81 -19.36 -10.90
CA PRO A 1 -8.05 -18.28 -9.91
C PRO A 1 -7.32 -18.60 -8.59
N ASN A 2 -6.03 -18.25 -8.51
CA ASN A 2 -5.18 -18.51 -7.34
C ASN A 2 -4.43 -17.24 -6.86
N THR A 3 -4.58 -16.12 -7.56
CA THR A 3 -3.89 -14.87 -7.23
C THR A 3 -4.59 -14.22 -6.03
N ALA A 4 -3.86 -14.04 -4.93
CA ALA A 4 -4.40 -13.44 -3.72
C ALA A 4 -4.37 -11.90 -3.75
N ALA A 5 -3.28 -11.32 -4.26
CA ALA A 5 -3.06 -9.88 -4.25
C ALA A 5 -2.21 -9.41 -5.43
N ILE A 6 -2.35 -8.12 -5.76
CA ILE A 6 -1.39 -7.32 -6.53
C ILE A 6 -0.80 -6.29 -5.57
N ILE A 7 0.53 -6.22 -5.52
CA ILE A 7 1.25 -5.16 -4.81
C ILE A 7 1.94 -4.25 -5.82
N LEU A 8 1.86 -2.95 -5.61
CA LEU A 8 2.54 -1.95 -6.44
C LEU A 8 2.96 -0.73 -5.64
N GLU A 9 4.01 -0.05 -6.10
CA GLU A 9 4.32 1.32 -5.71
C GLU A 9 3.51 2.28 -6.61
N PRO A 10 2.76 3.26 -6.07
CA PRO A 10 2.04 4.25 -6.88
C PRO A 10 2.96 5.04 -7.82
N ILE A 11 4.20 5.28 -7.38
CA ILE A 11 5.32 5.79 -8.18
C ILE A 11 6.53 4.96 -7.75
N GLN A 12 7.20 4.28 -8.68
CA GLN A 12 8.34 3.43 -8.32
C GLN A 12 9.54 4.30 -7.93
N GLY A 13 10.00 4.19 -6.69
CA GLY A 13 11.10 5.01 -6.17
C GLY A 13 12.45 4.60 -6.76
N GLU A 14 12.97 3.46 -6.29
CA GLU A 14 14.30 2.95 -6.68
C GLU A 14 14.37 2.53 -8.15
N GLY A 15 13.21 2.28 -8.78
CA GLY A 15 13.11 1.97 -10.21
C GLY A 15 13.42 3.16 -11.14
N GLY A 16 13.64 4.36 -10.58
CA GLY A 16 13.96 5.57 -11.34
C GLY A 16 12.91 6.68 -11.27
N VAL A 17 12.13 6.75 -10.18
CA VAL A 17 11.01 7.70 -10.04
C VAL A 17 10.03 7.57 -11.21
N ASN A 18 9.61 6.33 -11.47
CA ASN A 18 8.73 6.03 -12.59
C ASN A 18 7.29 6.40 -12.22
N ILE A 19 6.83 7.52 -12.74
CA ILE A 19 5.43 7.95 -12.62
C ILE A 19 4.62 7.15 -13.65
N PRO A 20 3.62 6.38 -13.22
CA PRO A 20 2.82 5.61 -14.16
C PRO A 20 1.98 6.54 -15.05
N PRO A 21 1.56 6.09 -16.25
CA PRO A 21 0.59 6.82 -17.05
C PRO A 21 -0.71 7.04 -16.29
N LYS A 22 -1.38 8.17 -16.52
CA LYS A 22 -2.67 8.49 -15.92
C LYS A 22 -3.68 7.37 -16.15
N GLY A 23 -4.34 6.94 -15.07
CA GLY A 23 -5.38 5.91 -15.09
C GLY A 23 -4.84 4.48 -14.93
N TYR A 24 -3.52 4.31 -14.83
CA TYR A 24 -2.90 3.01 -14.57
C TYR A 24 -3.39 2.43 -13.24
N ILE A 25 -3.37 3.22 -12.17
CA ILE A 25 -3.77 2.76 -10.83
C ILE A 25 -5.27 2.43 -10.81
N GLN A 26 -6.09 3.26 -11.44
CA GLN A 26 -7.52 2.98 -11.63
C GLN A 26 -7.77 1.67 -12.39
N ALA A 27 -7.02 1.41 -13.46
CA ALA A 27 -7.15 0.17 -14.23
C ALA A 27 -6.77 -1.07 -13.40
N VAL A 28 -5.72 -0.97 -12.58
CA VAL A 28 -5.34 -2.05 -11.65
C VAL A 28 -6.41 -2.28 -10.59
N ARG A 29 -6.99 -1.21 -10.01
CA ARG A 29 -8.10 -1.33 -9.05
C ARG A 29 -9.30 -2.05 -9.67
N GLN A 30 -9.72 -1.66 -10.86
CA GLN A 30 -10.83 -2.32 -11.58
C GLN A 30 -10.53 -3.80 -11.86
N LEU A 31 -9.29 -4.13 -12.19
CA LEU A 31 -8.86 -5.51 -12.38
C LEU A 31 -8.94 -6.31 -11.07
N CYS A 32 -8.48 -5.71 -9.97
CA CYS A 32 -8.54 -6.30 -8.64
C CYS A 32 -9.99 -6.59 -8.21
N ASP A 33 -10.90 -5.63 -8.41
CA ASP A 33 -12.32 -5.78 -8.10
C ASP A 33 -12.98 -6.90 -8.92
N LYS A 34 -12.70 -6.92 -10.22
CA LYS A 34 -13.26 -7.93 -11.14
C LYS A 34 -12.86 -9.36 -10.77
N HIS A 35 -11.65 -9.53 -10.26
CA HIS A 35 -11.06 -10.85 -10.00
C HIS A 35 -11.00 -11.22 -8.51
N GLN A 36 -11.55 -10.39 -7.62
CA GLN A 36 -11.50 -10.57 -6.17
C GLN A 36 -10.05 -10.72 -5.66
N ILE A 37 -9.17 -9.87 -6.20
CA ILE A 37 -7.74 -9.80 -5.83
C ILE A 37 -7.57 -8.58 -4.93
N LEU A 38 -6.79 -8.70 -3.85
CA LEU A 38 -6.47 -7.56 -2.99
C LEU A 38 -5.48 -6.62 -3.70
N LEU A 39 -5.74 -5.32 -3.67
CA LEU A 39 -4.78 -4.29 -4.06
C LEU A 39 -4.00 -3.81 -2.84
N ILE A 40 -2.68 -3.93 -2.91
CA ILE A 40 -1.75 -3.44 -1.89
C ILE A 40 -0.96 -2.27 -2.47
N ALA A 41 -1.07 -1.10 -1.84
CA ALA A 41 -0.25 0.06 -2.18
C ALA A 41 0.96 0.13 -1.25
N ASP A 42 2.15 -0.02 -1.82
CA ASP A 42 3.40 0.31 -1.15
C ASP A 42 3.62 1.82 -1.19
N GLU A 43 3.32 2.47 -0.06
CA GLU A 43 3.43 3.91 0.13
C GLU A 43 4.59 4.26 1.08
N ILE A 44 5.53 3.33 1.31
CA ILE A 44 6.70 3.55 2.17
C ILE A 44 7.49 4.78 1.69
N GLN A 45 7.71 4.91 0.39
CA GLN A 45 8.46 6.02 -0.22
C GLN A 45 7.60 7.25 -0.46
N VAL A 46 6.41 7.04 -1.01
CA VAL A 46 5.60 8.07 -1.71
C VAL A 46 4.42 8.60 -0.88
N GLY A 47 4.10 7.92 0.22
CA GLY A 47 3.08 8.34 1.15
C GLY A 47 3.56 9.42 2.12
N LEU A 48 2.69 9.73 3.08
CA LEU A 48 2.92 10.67 4.17
C LEU A 48 3.38 12.05 3.66
N GLY A 49 2.72 12.56 2.61
CA GLY A 49 2.95 13.91 2.10
C GLY A 49 4.02 14.03 1.02
N ARG A 50 4.82 12.98 0.75
CA ARG A 50 5.96 13.06 -0.20
C ARG A 50 5.54 13.57 -1.58
N THR A 51 4.38 13.16 -2.09
CA THR A 51 3.87 13.53 -3.41
C THR A 51 2.90 14.71 -3.40
N GLY A 52 2.72 15.38 -2.25
CA GLY A 52 1.74 16.48 -2.09
C GLY A 52 0.34 16.06 -1.67
N LYS A 53 0.11 14.75 -1.46
CA LYS A 53 -1.08 14.15 -0.85
C LYS A 53 -0.66 13.29 0.35
N TRP A 54 -1.60 12.93 1.23
CA TRP A 54 -1.27 12.00 2.33
C TRP A 54 -0.87 10.64 1.77
N PHE A 55 -1.59 10.15 0.76
CA PHE A 55 -1.27 8.96 0.00
C PHE A 55 -1.19 9.29 -1.50
N ALA A 56 -0.18 8.79 -2.19
CA ALA A 56 -0.02 8.97 -3.63
C ALA A 56 -1.21 8.39 -4.42
N MET A 57 -1.87 7.36 -3.90
CA MET A 57 -3.09 6.78 -4.48
C MET A 57 -4.23 7.81 -4.64
N GLU A 58 -4.26 8.88 -3.83
CA GLU A 58 -5.28 9.93 -3.91
C GLU A 58 -5.26 10.71 -5.23
N TRP A 59 -4.10 10.77 -5.91
CA TRP A 59 -3.99 11.43 -7.21
C TRP A 59 -4.89 10.79 -8.28
N GLU A 60 -5.20 9.50 -8.12
CA GLU A 60 -6.13 8.77 -8.96
C GLU A 60 -7.45 8.41 -8.25
N GLN A 61 -7.69 8.96 -7.05
CA GLN A 61 -8.89 8.69 -6.24
C GLN A 61 -9.13 7.19 -5.97
N VAL A 62 -8.05 6.41 -5.83
CA VAL A 62 -8.12 4.98 -5.53
C VAL A 62 -7.86 4.74 -4.04
N VAL A 63 -8.65 3.86 -3.45
CA VAL A 63 -8.39 3.30 -2.13
C VAL A 63 -7.97 1.83 -2.31
N PRO A 64 -6.74 1.44 -1.94
CA PRO A 64 -6.30 0.06 -1.92
C PRO A 64 -6.94 -0.70 -0.75
N ASP A 65 -6.89 -2.03 -0.82
CA ASP A 65 -7.34 -2.90 0.28
C ASP A 65 -6.34 -2.89 1.44
N ILE A 66 -5.05 -2.70 1.13
CA ILE A 66 -3.96 -2.63 2.11
C ILE A 66 -3.01 -1.47 1.77
N TYR A 67 -2.63 -0.68 2.78
CA TYR A 67 -1.52 0.27 2.71
C TYR A 67 -0.30 -0.27 3.44
N ILE A 68 0.88 -0.09 2.87
CA ILE A 68 2.16 -0.30 3.54
C ILE A 68 2.83 1.06 3.76
N LEU A 69 3.15 1.39 5.01
CA LEU A 69 3.77 2.65 5.41
C LEU A 69 5.07 2.41 6.19
N GLY A 70 5.97 3.38 6.12
CA GLY A 70 7.25 3.37 6.82
C GLY A 70 7.95 4.71 6.65
N LYS A 71 9.29 4.69 6.68
CA LYS A 71 10.16 5.87 6.45
C LYS A 71 9.73 7.10 7.25
N ALA A 72 9.01 8.02 6.60
CA ALA A 72 8.55 9.26 7.21
C ALA A 72 7.63 9.03 8.42
N LEU A 73 7.03 7.84 8.54
CA LEU A 73 6.22 7.44 9.69
C LEU A 73 7.00 7.56 11.01
N GLY A 74 8.28 7.18 11.00
CA GLY A 74 9.16 7.30 12.15
C GLY A 74 9.84 8.66 12.29
N GLY A 75 9.57 9.61 11.38
CA GLY A 75 10.23 10.91 11.32
C GLY A 75 11.76 10.83 11.15
N GLY A 76 12.30 9.67 10.76
CA GLY A 76 13.75 9.41 10.79
C GLY A 76 14.35 9.25 12.20
N LEU A 77 13.51 9.25 13.24
CA LEU A 77 13.92 9.15 14.65
C LEU A 77 13.79 7.73 15.20
N TYR A 78 12.80 6.97 14.71
CA TYR A 78 12.53 5.61 15.19
C TYR A 78 12.19 4.67 14.03
N PRO A 79 12.70 3.43 14.00
CA PRO A 79 12.34 2.47 12.98
C PRO A 79 10.92 1.96 13.23
N VAL A 80 9.96 2.47 12.47
CA VAL A 80 8.57 2.04 12.55
C VAL A 80 7.96 1.94 11.14
N SER A 81 7.11 0.94 10.97
CA SER A 81 6.33 0.67 9.77
C SER A 81 4.91 0.29 10.16
N ALA A 82 3.97 0.38 9.23
CA ALA A 82 2.59 -0.01 9.45
C ALA A 82 2.02 -0.73 8.24
N VAL A 83 1.16 -1.71 8.50
CA VAL A 83 0.29 -2.36 7.51
C VAL A 83 -1.14 -2.04 7.92
N LEU A 84 -1.88 -1.32 7.07
CA LEU A 84 -3.24 -0.88 7.35
C LEU A 84 -4.20 -1.57 6.38
N ALA A 85 -5.25 -2.18 6.90
CA ALA A 85 -6.32 -2.78 6.11
C ALA A 85 -7.64 -2.76 6.89
N ASN A 86 -8.76 -2.93 6.19
CA ASN A 86 -10.06 -3.09 6.84
C ASN A 86 -10.17 -4.41 7.61
N ASN A 87 -11.15 -4.51 8.50
CA ASN A 87 -11.33 -5.66 9.39
C ASN A 87 -11.55 -6.99 8.65
N ASP A 88 -12.24 -6.96 7.52
CA ASP A 88 -12.47 -8.12 6.65
C ASP A 88 -11.17 -8.70 6.07
N VAL A 89 -10.15 -7.88 5.87
CA VAL A 89 -8.80 -8.32 5.46
C VAL A 89 -7.95 -8.68 6.69
N MET A 90 -7.94 -7.83 7.73
CA MET A 90 -6.97 -7.94 8.83
C MET A 90 -7.29 -9.07 9.83
N ARG A 91 -8.55 -9.50 9.93
CA ARG A 91 -8.98 -10.51 10.93
C ARG A 91 -8.40 -11.92 10.74
N VAL A 92 -7.71 -12.18 9.64
CA VAL A 92 -6.97 -13.43 9.43
C VAL A 92 -5.77 -13.56 10.38
N LEU A 93 -5.26 -12.44 10.92
CA LEU A 93 -4.21 -12.43 11.92
C LEU A 93 -4.83 -12.65 13.30
N THR A 94 -4.54 -13.80 13.91
CA THR A 94 -5.07 -14.21 15.22
C THR A 94 -3.93 -14.41 16.23
N PRO A 95 -4.21 -14.48 17.54
CA PRO A 95 -3.17 -14.66 18.54
C PRO A 95 -2.29 -15.88 18.24
N GLY A 96 -0.98 -15.66 18.15
CA GLY A 96 0.02 -16.70 17.84
C GLY A 96 0.33 -16.89 16.34
N THR A 97 -0.37 -16.22 15.42
CA THR A 97 -0.11 -16.36 13.96
C THR A 97 0.82 -15.30 13.39
N HIS A 98 1.07 -14.21 14.13
CA HIS A 98 1.93 -13.11 13.72
C HIS A 98 2.50 -12.38 14.95
N GLY A 99 3.67 -11.75 14.83
CA GLY A 99 4.27 -10.99 15.91
C GLY A 99 5.66 -10.44 15.58
N SER A 100 6.12 -9.49 16.40
CA SER A 100 7.45 -8.89 16.37
C SER A 100 7.80 -8.44 17.79
N THR A 101 9.07 -8.58 18.22
CA THR A 101 9.49 -8.19 19.57
C THR A 101 9.39 -6.68 19.82
N PHE A 102 9.64 -5.88 18.78
CA PHE A 102 9.68 -4.41 18.84
C PHE A 102 8.64 -3.73 17.92
N GLY A 103 7.84 -4.53 17.22
CA GLY A 103 6.86 -4.07 16.25
C GLY A 103 5.52 -3.72 16.88
#